data_AF-A0A815QIV5-F1
#
_entry.id   AF-A0A815QIV5-F1
#
_cell.length_a   1.000
_cell.length_b   1.000
_cell.length_c   1.000
_cell.angle_alpha   90.00
_cell.angle_beta   90.00
_cell.angle_gamma   90.00
#
_symmetry.space_group_name_H-M   'P 1'
#
loop_
_entity.id
_entity.type
_entity.pdbx_description
1 polymer ?
#
loop_
_entity_poly.entity_id
_entity_poly.type
_entity_poly.pdbx_seq_one_letter_code
_entity_poly.pdbx_strand_id
1 'polypeptide(L)'
;MMLIMRLLIILLVGFSPIVQGVHFRGGTITWRPLNNTPSGSTVAVQVRERWSWNRGTYYCDDTTIATYGVIGAGYPITYVSGTTGVWSNMDTGANCTDYSAALIVSSGEHYETRTFPLNISVSIGFVNGNWLTNLVIGGSMAWSVVCRINTNLRPDGYINSSPIAVSLPIVYKQINIQQVHVVQMSDFDGTDILRCRFATASSNFNGANECDGVCNAIPGASLIQDNCTLVFTLTYPGVYAAAALQIEDYFSSSSTTPMSSVPLQFLFYGYAAPTGSCTTPPAIIGNLPNR
;
A
#
# COMPACT_ATOMS: atom_id res chain seq x y z
N MET A 1 -45.31 -42.85 13.70
CA MET A 1 -44.90 -41.84 14.69
C MET A 1 -43.37 -41.75 14.58
N MET A 2 -42.83 -40.91 13.68
CA MET A 2 -42.41 -39.52 13.97
C MET A 2 -41.43 -39.48 15.16
N LEU A 3 -40.26 -38.85 15.14
CA LEU A 3 -39.63 -37.92 14.20
C LEU A 3 -38.23 -37.62 14.79
N ILE A 4 -37.19 -37.54 13.96
CA ILE A 4 -35.99 -36.67 14.10
C ILE A 4 -35.22 -36.69 15.44
N MET A 5 -33.97 -37.17 15.42
CA MET A 5 -32.88 -36.52 16.18
C MET A 5 -31.64 -36.39 15.29
N ARG A 6 -31.32 -35.14 15.00
CA ARG A 6 -30.44 -34.65 13.94
C ARG A 6 -28.96 -34.91 14.23
N LEU A 7 -28.25 -35.18 13.13
CA LEU A 7 -26.82 -34.94 12.91
C LEU A 7 -26.22 -33.89 13.85
N LEU A 8 -25.25 -34.29 14.68
CA LEU A 8 -24.21 -33.37 15.14
C LEU A 8 -23.01 -33.56 14.21
N ILE A 9 -23.01 -32.78 13.12
CA ILE A 9 -21.80 -32.50 12.36
C ILE A 9 -20.89 -31.72 13.32
N ILE A 10 -19.94 -32.40 13.96
CA ILE A 10 -18.77 -31.70 14.49
C ILE A 10 -17.94 -31.36 13.25
N LEU A 11 -18.23 -30.17 12.75
CA LEU A 11 -17.45 -29.43 11.78
C LEU A 11 -16.05 -29.31 12.38
N LEU A 12 -15.17 -30.25 12.02
CA LEU A 12 -13.73 -30.05 12.15
C LEU A 12 -13.44 -28.74 11.47
N VAL A 13 -13.08 -27.77 12.29
CA VAL A 13 -12.71 -26.40 11.97
C VAL A 13 -11.61 -26.48 10.92
N GLY A 14 -12.03 -26.47 9.64
CA GLY A 14 -11.19 -25.99 8.58
C GLY A 14 -10.84 -24.57 8.98
N PHE A 15 -9.58 -24.34 9.32
CA PHE A 15 -9.00 -23.02 9.48
C PHE A 15 -9.42 -22.19 8.26
N SER A 16 -10.43 -21.35 8.46
CA SER A 16 -10.91 -20.47 7.41
C SER A 16 -9.82 -19.41 7.17
N PRO A 17 -9.39 -19.14 5.93
CA PRO A 17 -8.40 -18.08 5.60
C PRO A 17 -8.92 -16.64 5.85
N ILE A 18 -9.90 -16.47 6.74
CA ILE A 18 -10.72 -15.26 6.94
C ILE A 18 -10.06 -14.25 7.92
N VAL A 19 -8.91 -14.58 8.53
CA VAL A 19 -8.34 -13.80 9.65
C VAL A 19 -7.07 -13.01 9.29
N GLN A 20 -6.46 -13.20 8.10
CA GLN A 20 -5.14 -12.58 7.84
C GLN A 20 -5.24 -11.11 7.43
N GLY A 21 -6.27 -10.73 6.69
CA GLY A 21 -6.52 -9.33 6.32
C GLY A 21 -6.62 -8.40 7.53
N VAL A 22 -7.13 -8.89 8.67
CA VAL A 22 -7.29 -8.07 9.88
C VAL A 22 -5.95 -7.66 10.49
N HIS A 23 -4.88 -8.36 10.10
CA HIS A 23 -3.51 -8.11 10.53
C HIS A 23 -2.76 -7.19 9.56
N PHE A 24 -3.29 -6.90 8.37
CA PHE A 24 -2.67 -5.96 7.45
C PHE A 24 -2.65 -4.55 8.03
N ARG A 25 -1.55 -3.81 7.85
CA ARG A 25 -1.39 -2.42 8.31
C ARG A 25 -1.08 -1.45 7.18
N GLY A 26 -0.86 -1.96 5.97
CA GLY A 26 -0.50 -1.16 4.83
C GLY A 26 0.68 -1.74 4.06
N GLY A 27 0.98 -1.11 2.95
CA GLY A 27 2.09 -1.49 2.09
C GLY A 27 2.04 -0.83 0.73
N THR A 28 3.00 -1.23 -0.10
CA THR A 28 3.20 -0.69 -1.44
C THR A 28 3.90 -1.71 -2.33
N ILE A 29 3.69 -1.57 -3.64
CA ILE A 29 4.38 -2.32 -4.69
C ILE A 29 4.94 -1.30 -5.68
N THR A 30 6.24 -1.35 -5.90
CA THR A 30 7.00 -0.47 -6.81
C THR A 30 7.74 -1.33 -7.83
N TRP A 31 8.17 -0.73 -8.93
CA TRP A 31 8.96 -1.43 -9.94
C TRP A 31 9.95 -0.51 -10.63
N ARG A 32 11.04 -1.08 -11.13
CA ARG A 32 11.99 -0.35 -11.98
C ARG A 32 12.68 -1.27 -12.97
N PRO A 33 13.01 -0.79 -14.17
CA PRO A 33 13.87 -1.53 -15.07
C PRO A 33 15.30 -1.59 -14.48
N LEU A 34 15.97 -2.73 -14.61
CA LEU A 34 17.39 -2.85 -14.26
C LEU A 34 18.30 -2.13 -15.27
N ASN A 35 17.81 -1.97 -16.50
CA ASN A 35 18.39 -1.11 -17.52
C ASN A 35 17.25 -0.37 -18.21
N ASN A 36 17.25 0.96 -18.12
CA ASN A 36 16.22 1.81 -18.71
C ASN A 36 16.45 2.05 -20.22
N THR A 37 17.57 1.64 -20.78
CA THR A 37 17.84 1.71 -22.22
C THR A 37 17.41 0.41 -22.90
N PRO A 38 16.46 0.46 -23.86
CA PRO A 38 16.01 -0.74 -24.57
C PRO A 38 17.14 -1.35 -25.40
N SER A 39 17.40 -2.65 -25.23
CA SER A 39 18.43 -3.39 -25.98
C SER A 39 17.89 -4.64 -26.70
N GLY A 40 16.57 -4.80 -26.76
CA GLY A 40 15.90 -5.94 -27.37
C GLY A 40 14.38 -5.89 -27.22
N SER A 41 13.72 -7.05 -27.35
CA SER A 41 12.26 -7.19 -27.23
C SER A 41 11.77 -7.38 -25.79
N THR A 42 12.68 -7.43 -24.82
CA THR A 42 12.37 -7.66 -23.40
C THR A 42 13.15 -6.73 -22.48
N VAL A 43 12.64 -6.50 -21.29
CA VAL A 43 13.29 -5.75 -20.22
C VAL A 43 13.24 -6.53 -18.90
N ALA A 44 14.35 -6.54 -18.17
CA ALA A 44 14.39 -7.03 -16.80
C ALA A 44 13.90 -5.93 -15.85
N VAL A 45 12.84 -6.21 -15.11
CA VAL A 45 12.20 -5.32 -14.15
C VAL A 45 12.34 -5.91 -12.76
N GLN A 46 12.87 -5.11 -11.83
CA GLN A 46 12.81 -5.42 -10.41
C GLN A 46 11.49 -4.91 -9.86
N VAL A 47 10.65 -5.81 -9.37
CA VAL A 47 9.47 -5.49 -8.58
C VAL A 47 9.87 -5.52 -7.11
N ARG A 48 9.52 -4.48 -6.36
CA ARG A 48 9.77 -4.37 -4.93
C ARG A 48 8.46 -4.16 -4.19
N GLU A 49 8.22 -5.00 -3.21
CA GLU A 49 7.10 -4.91 -2.30
C GLU A 49 7.59 -4.55 -0.89
N ARG A 50 6.74 -3.79 -0.17
CA ARG A 50 6.92 -3.51 1.25
C ARG A 50 5.58 -3.68 1.94
N TRP A 51 5.56 -4.49 2.99
CA TRP A 51 4.35 -4.81 3.73
C TRP A 51 4.52 -4.53 5.20
N SER A 52 3.44 -4.11 5.84
CA SER A 52 3.37 -3.96 7.29
C SER A 52 2.18 -4.72 7.85
N TRP A 53 2.45 -5.40 8.95
CA TRP A 53 1.55 -6.37 9.54
C TRP A 53 1.47 -6.20 11.06
N ASN A 54 0.43 -6.77 11.67
CA ASN A 54 0.34 -6.91 13.11
C ASN A 54 1.46 -7.82 13.62
N ARG A 55 2.30 -7.29 14.51
CA ARG A 55 3.45 -8.00 15.07
C ARG A 55 3.09 -9.25 15.88
N GLY A 56 1.91 -9.27 16.52
CA GLY A 56 1.47 -10.44 17.28
C GLY A 56 1.24 -11.66 16.39
N THR A 57 0.86 -11.45 15.13
CA THR A 57 0.64 -12.52 14.15
C THR A 57 1.89 -12.78 13.31
N TYR A 58 2.53 -11.71 12.82
CA TYR A 58 3.72 -11.78 11.98
C TYR A 58 4.87 -11.17 12.76
N TYR A 59 5.47 -12.00 13.61
CA TYR A 59 6.44 -11.55 14.58
C TYR A 59 7.77 -11.16 13.92
N CYS A 60 8.32 -10.04 14.37
CA CYS A 60 9.68 -9.64 14.05
C CYS A 60 10.34 -8.97 15.25
N ASP A 61 11.63 -9.23 15.41
CA ASP A 61 12.54 -8.63 16.38
C ASP A 61 13.95 -8.47 15.77
N ASP A 62 14.90 -8.00 16.57
CA ASP A 62 16.29 -7.81 16.13
C ASP A 62 16.92 -9.10 15.59
N THR A 63 16.58 -10.26 16.16
CA THR A 63 17.09 -11.57 15.71
C THR A 63 16.50 -11.94 14.36
N THR A 64 15.21 -11.70 14.17
CA THR A 64 14.50 -11.93 12.90
C THR A 64 15.13 -11.09 11.79
N ILE A 65 15.43 -9.81 12.05
CA ILE A 65 16.10 -8.93 11.10
C ILE A 65 17.52 -9.44 10.79
N ALA A 66 18.32 -9.75 11.81
CA ALA A 66 19.70 -10.18 11.64
C ALA A 66 19.85 -11.50 10.87
N THR A 67 18.82 -12.35 10.91
CA THR A 67 18.80 -13.66 10.23
C THR A 67 18.02 -13.65 8.92
N TYR A 68 17.56 -12.49 8.45
CA TYR A 68 16.70 -12.35 7.27
C TYR A 68 15.42 -13.21 7.35
N GLY A 69 14.82 -13.27 8.54
CA GLY A 69 13.55 -13.97 8.76
C GLY A 69 12.42 -13.36 7.94
N VAL A 70 11.61 -14.23 7.33
CA VAL A 70 10.47 -13.84 6.49
C VAL A 70 9.23 -13.64 7.35
N ILE A 71 8.51 -12.54 7.11
CA ILE A 71 7.23 -12.21 7.71
C ILE A 71 6.16 -12.02 6.64
N GLY A 72 4.90 -11.94 7.05
CA GLY A 72 3.77 -11.74 6.15
C GLY A 72 3.07 -13.04 5.78
N ALA A 73 2.01 -12.89 5.00
CA ALA A 73 0.98 -13.91 4.89
C ALA A 73 1.29 -15.01 3.86
N GLY A 74 2.32 -14.84 3.02
CA GLY A 74 2.69 -15.83 2.00
C GLY A 74 1.61 -16.03 0.93
N TYR A 75 0.86 -14.97 0.61
CA TYR A 75 -0.15 -15.00 -0.45
C TYR A 75 0.39 -14.40 -1.73
N PRO A 76 -0.15 -14.81 -2.88
CA PRO A 76 0.32 -14.31 -4.16
C PRO A 76 -0.14 -12.87 -4.42
N ILE A 77 0.77 -12.03 -4.88
CA ILE A 77 0.47 -10.92 -5.79
C ILE A 77 0.05 -11.53 -7.12
N THR A 78 -1.13 -11.16 -7.59
CA THR A 78 -1.77 -11.75 -8.77
C THR A 78 -1.89 -10.74 -9.91
N TYR A 79 -2.08 -11.27 -11.12
CA TYR A 79 -2.51 -10.45 -12.26
C TYR A 79 -3.90 -9.88 -11.99
N VAL A 80 -4.09 -8.60 -12.30
CA VAL A 80 -5.36 -7.90 -12.14
C VAL A 80 -5.93 -7.46 -13.48
N SER A 81 -5.12 -6.80 -14.32
CA SER A 81 -5.57 -6.29 -15.62
C SER A 81 -4.39 -6.03 -16.59
N GLY A 82 -4.71 -5.66 -17.83
CA GLY A 82 -3.73 -5.34 -18.88
C GLY A 82 -3.28 -6.57 -19.65
N THR A 83 -2.04 -6.59 -20.13
CA THR A 83 -1.48 -7.67 -20.94
C THR A 83 -1.51 -9.00 -20.17
N THR A 84 -2.18 -10.01 -20.73
CA THR A 84 -2.34 -11.33 -20.12
C THR A 84 -1.11 -12.20 -20.34
N GLY A 85 -0.83 -13.14 -19.41
CA GLY A 85 0.21 -14.16 -19.59
C GLY A 85 1.65 -13.68 -19.36
N VAL A 86 1.85 -12.43 -18.94
CA VAL A 86 3.17 -11.84 -18.63
C VAL A 86 3.50 -11.85 -17.14
N TRP A 87 2.53 -12.18 -16.28
CA TRP A 87 2.72 -12.26 -14.83
C TRP A 87 2.49 -13.68 -14.34
N SER A 88 3.41 -14.15 -13.50
CA SER A 88 3.19 -15.31 -12.63
C SER A 88 3.20 -14.84 -11.18
N ASN A 89 2.56 -15.55 -10.27
CA ASN A 89 2.43 -15.10 -8.90
C ASN A 89 3.78 -14.84 -8.22
N MET A 90 3.85 -13.79 -7.40
CA MET A 90 4.95 -13.46 -6.48
C MET A 90 4.41 -13.56 -5.05
N ASP A 91 5.15 -14.16 -4.13
CA ASP A 91 4.73 -14.34 -2.74
C ASP A 91 4.93 -13.04 -1.93
N THR A 92 3.97 -12.69 -1.08
CA THR A 92 3.99 -11.49 -0.20
C THR A 92 4.81 -11.68 1.09
N GLY A 93 5.46 -12.82 1.26
CA GLY A 93 6.44 -13.08 2.28
C GLY A 93 7.65 -12.19 2.07
N ALA A 94 7.94 -11.35 3.06
CA ALA A 94 8.95 -10.32 2.98
C ALA A 94 9.98 -10.46 4.10
N ASN A 95 11.25 -10.23 3.80
CA ASN A 95 12.30 -10.24 4.82
C ASN A 95 12.03 -9.12 5.80
N CYS A 96 12.01 -9.40 7.10
CA CYS A 96 11.77 -8.36 8.09
C CYS A 96 12.87 -7.31 8.05
N THR A 97 12.46 -6.05 7.98
CA THR A 97 13.36 -4.89 7.99
C THR A 97 13.23 -4.07 9.26
N ASP A 98 12.06 -4.08 9.89
CA ASP A 98 11.78 -3.27 11.07
C ASP A 98 10.58 -3.79 11.87
N TYR A 99 10.50 -3.38 13.13
CA TYR A 99 9.33 -3.62 13.98
C TYR A 99 9.16 -2.50 15.01
N SER A 100 7.96 -2.42 15.56
CA SER A 100 7.65 -1.61 16.73
C SER A 100 6.78 -2.41 17.69
N ALA A 101 7.31 -2.71 18.87
CA ALA A 101 6.53 -3.33 19.94
C ALA A 101 5.43 -2.39 20.44
N ALA A 102 5.70 -1.08 20.51
CA ALA A 102 4.74 -0.07 20.97
C ALA A 102 3.55 0.10 20.00
N LEU A 103 3.81 0.04 18.69
CA LEU A 103 2.76 0.14 17.67
C LEU A 103 2.17 -1.23 17.29
N ILE A 104 2.76 -2.32 17.77
CA ILE A 104 2.42 -3.70 17.42
C ILE A 104 2.48 -3.90 15.89
N VAL A 105 3.56 -3.42 15.28
CA VAL A 105 3.80 -3.49 13.83
C VAL A 105 5.10 -4.22 13.54
N SER A 106 5.09 -5.04 12.50
CA SER A 106 6.28 -5.59 11.84
C SER A 106 6.23 -5.23 10.38
N SER A 107 7.35 -4.81 9.80
CA SER A 107 7.44 -4.50 8.37
C SER A 107 8.58 -5.25 7.72
N GLY A 108 8.39 -5.58 6.45
CA GLY A 108 9.37 -6.29 5.66
C GLY A 108 9.35 -5.86 4.21
N GLU A 109 10.41 -6.22 3.51
CA GLU A 109 10.58 -5.96 2.08
C GLU A 109 11.03 -7.21 1.34
N HIS A 110 10.58 -7.31 0.09
CA HIS A 110 11.01 -8.34 -0.84
C HIS A 110 11.07 -7.74 -2.23
N TYR A 111 12.05 -8.20 -3.00
CA TYR A 111 12.25 -7.80 -4.37
C TYR A 111 12.50 -9.02 -5.23
N GLU A 112 11.90 -9.04 -6.41
CA GLU A 112 12.09 -10.09 -7.40
C GLU A 112 12.34 -9.45 -8.76
N THR A 113 13.34 -9.96 -9.49
CA THR A 113 13.60 -9.55 -10.86
C THR A 113 12.85 -10.45 -11.82
N ARG A 114 12.10 -9.84 -12.73
CA ARG A 114 11.32 -10.55 -13.75
C ARG A 114 11.53 -9.96 -15.12
N THR A 115 11.45 -10.80 -16.13
CA THR A 115 11.60 -10.38 -17.53
C THR A 115 10.22 -10.16 -18.13
N PHE A 116 9.98 -8.96 -18.66
CA PHE A 116 8.76 -8.61 -19.37
C PHE A 116 9.05 -8.34 -20.84
N PRO A 117 8.08 -8.62 -21.75
CA PRO A 117 8.12 -8.03 -23.08
C PRO A 117 8.17 -6.50 -22.99
N LEU A 118 8.85 -5.87 -23.95
CA LEU A 118 8.81 -4.42 -24.11
C LEU A 118 7.44 -3.99 -24.67
N ASN A 119 7.03 -2.74 -24.41
CA ASN A 119 5.78 -2.16 -24.90
C ASN A 119 4.51 -2.87 -24.41
N ILE A 120 4.51 -3.29 -23.14
CA ILE A 120 3.32 -3.85 -22.48
C ILE A 120 2.96 -3.02 -21.26
N SER A 121 1.72 -3.17 -20.81
CA SER A 121 1.29 -2.68 -19.50
C SER A 121 0.48 -3.75 -18.81
N VAL A 122 0.79 -4.00 -17.54
CA VAL A 122 0.13 -5.00 -16.71
C VAL A 122 -0.07 -4.42 -15.32
N SER A 123 -1.27 -4.59 -14.76
CA SER A 123 -1.54 -4.28 -13.36
C SER A 123 -1.52 -5.56 -12.55
N ILE A 124 -0.79 -5.51 -11.45
CA ILE A 124 -0.64 -6.58 -10.48
C ILE A 124 -1.15 -6.10 -9.14
N GLY A 125 -1.62 -7.01 -8.30
CA GLY A 125 -2.17 -6.59 -7.02
C GLY A 125 -2.23 -7.66 -5.97
N PHE A 126 -2.20 -7.19 -4.74
CA PHE A 126 -2.49 -7.98 -3.56
C PHE A 126 -3.84 -7.57 -3.00
N VAL A 127 -4.77 -8.52 -2.99
CA VAL A 127 -6.17 -8.31 -2.59
C VAL A 127 -6.53 -9.33 -1.54
N ASN A 128 -7.17 -8.89 -0.46
CA ASN A 128 -7.68 -9.79 0.56
C ASN A 128 -8.96 -9.23 1.20
N GLY A 129 -9.71 -10.12 1.84
CA GLY A 129 -10.89 -9.78 2.62
C GLY A 129 -10.55 -9.32 4.04
N ASN A 130 -11.57 -8.81 4.71
CA ASN A 130 -11.59 -8.55 6.15
C ASN A 130 -10.38 -7.77 6.67
N TRP A 131 -10.29 -6.47 6.33
CA TRP A 131 -9.33 -5.59 6.99
C TRP A 131 -9.67 -5.41 8.47
N LEU A 132 -8.90 -4.56 9.15
CA LEU A 132 -9.10 -4.13 10.53
C LEU A 132 -10.57 -3.83 10.82
N THR A 133 -11.13 -4.45 11.85
CA THR A 133 -12.52 -4.22 12.27
C THR A 133 -12.76 -2.79 12.75
N ASN A 134 -11.73 -2.20 13.38
CA ASN A 134 -11.78 -0.88 14.00
C ASN A 134 -11.32 0.23 13.03
N LEU A 135 -11.88 0.24 11.83
CA LEU A 135 -11.73 1.33 10.86
C LEU A 135 -12.96 2.23 10.87
N VAL A 136 -12.77 3.53 10.69
CA VAL A 136 -13.89 4.49 10.55
C VAL A 136 -14.73 4.17 9.32
N ILE A 137 -14.09 3.77 8.22
CA ILE A 137 -14.72 3.33 6.96
C ILE A 137 -14.01 2.06 6.49
N GLY A 138 -14.77 1.07 6.01
CA GLY A 138 -14.22 -0.17 5.45
C GLY A 138 -13.83 -1.22 6.47
N GLY A 139 -14.29 -1.09 7.72
CA GLY A 139 -14.01 -2.07 8.78
C GLY A 139 -14.53 -3.46 8.42
N SER A 140 -13.68 -4.48 8.55
CA SER A 140 -13.98 -5.87 8.12
C SER A 140 -14.30 -6.03 6.62
N MET A 141 -14.10 -5.01 5.79
CA MET A 141 -14.30 -5.11 4.34
C MET A 141 -13.01 -5.56 3.66
N ALA A 142 -13.07 -5.90 2.38
CA ALA A 142 -11.88 -6.20 1.60
C ALA A 142 -11.03 -4.94 1.36
N TRP A 143 -9.78 -5.15 1.01
CA TRP A 143 -8.80 -4.14 0.66
C TRP A 143 -7.97 -4.63 -0.53
N SER A 144 -7.41 -3.70 -1.28
CA SER A 144 -6.68 -4.00 -2.52
C SER A 144 -5.50 -3.06 -2.67
N VAL A 145 -4.34 -3.58 -3.04
CA VAL A 145 -3.11 -2.83 -3.33
C VAL A 145 -2.70 -3.16 -4.75
N VAL A 146 -2.95 -2.25 -5.70
CA VAL A 146 -2.74 -2.49 -7.14
C VAL A 146 -1.68 -1.55 -7.70
N CYS A 147 -0.70 -2.13 -8.40
CA CYS A 147 0.41 -1.46 -9.06
C CYS A 147 0.38 -1.69 -10.56
N ARG A 148 0.65 -0.64 -11.34
CA ARG A 148 0.77 -0.71 -12.79
C ARG A 148 2.23 -0.75 -13.22
N ILE A 149 2.64 -1.85 -13.82
CA ILE A 149 3.90 -1.99 -14.55
C ILE A 149 3.68 -1.59 -15.99
N ASN A 150 4.59 -0.78 -16.55
CA ASN A 150 4.47 -0.26 -17.91
C ASN A 150 5.83 -0.20 -18.59
N THR A 151 6.08 -1.08 -19.55
CA THR A 151 7.35 -1.16 -20.28
C THR A 151 7.30 -0.45 -21.63
N ASN A 152 6.27 0.37 -21.88
CA ASN A 152 6.25 1.26 -23.04
C ASN A 152 7.36 2.31 -22.91
N LEU A 153 7.94 2.66 -24.05
CA LEU A 153 8.97 3.69 -24.09
C LEU A 153 8.36 5.06 -23.79
N ARG A 154 9.09 5.81 -22.98
CA ARG A 154 8.90 7.24 -22.76
C ARG A 154 9.22 7.99 -24.06
N PRO A 155 8.72 9.23 -24.23
CA PRO A 155 9.02 10.04 -25.41
C PRO A 155 10.52 10.31 -25.66
N ASP A 156 11.37 10.21 -24.63
CA ASP A 156 12.82 10.34 -24.73
C ASP A 156 13.53 9.02 -25.11
N GLY A 157 12.78 7.93 -25.28
CA GLY A 157 13.29 6.62 -25.68
C GLY A 157 13.71 5.70 -24.53
N TYR A 158 13.59 6.14 -23.27
CA TYR A 158 13.90 5.31 -22.11
C TYR A 158 12.67 4.56 -21.59
N ILE A 159 12.92 3.50 -20.82
CA ILE A 159 11.90 2.78 -20.06
C ILE A 159 11.75 3.49 -18.71
N ASN A 160 10.51 3.73 -18.32
CA ASN A 160 10.18 4.37 -17.06
C ASN A 160 10.55 3.53 -15.83
N SER A 161 10.87 4.18 -14.72
CA SER A 161 10.88 3.60 -13.38
C SER A 161 9.71 4.15 -12.57
N SER A 162 9.15 3.34 -11.67
CA SER A 162 8.02 3.81 -10.87
C SER A 162 8.50 4.73 -9.74
N PRO A 163 7.69 5.71 -9.31
CA PRO A 163 8.02 6.48 -8.13
C PRO A 163 8.04 5.60 -6.88
N ILE A 164 8.78 6.05 -5.88
CA ILE A 164 8.81 5.45 -4.55
C ILE A 164 8.18 6.45 -3.58
N ALA A 165 7.23 5.94 -2.79
CA ALA A 165 6.71 6.63 -1.62
C ALA A 165 6.68 5.66 -0.45
N VAL A 166 7.08 6.15 0.72
CA VAL A 166 7.02 5.39 1.96
C VAL A 166 6.39 6.25 3.05
N SER A 167 5.56 5.63 3.87
CA SER A 167 4.99 6.24 5.06
C SER A 167 5.15 5.28 6.23
N LEU A 168 5.02 5.81 7.44
CA LEU A 168 4.88 4.95 8.61
C LEU A 168 3.59 4.14 8.46
N PRO A 169 3.58 2.85 8.84
CA PRO A 169 2.39 2.01 8.71
C PRO A 169 1.20 2.54 9.52
N ILE A 170 1.49 3.17 10.66
CA ILE A 170 0.52 3.81 11.53
C ILE A 170 1.03 5.19 11.94
N VAL A 171 0.26 6.24 11.66
CA VAL A 171 0.54 7.63 12.02
C VAL A 171 -0.47 8.11 13.06
N TYR A 172 0.00 8.47 14.24
CA TYR A 172 -0.86 8.91 15.34
C TYR A 172 -1.21 10.39 15.19
N LYS A 173 -2.50 10.70 15.20
CA LYS A 173 -2.99 12.07 15.06
C LYS A 173 -4.02 12.37 16.15
N GLN A 174 -3.89 13.55 16.75
CA GLN A 174 -4.88 14.02 17.72
C GLN A 174 -6.21 14.29 17.00
N ILE A 175 -7.32 13.89 17.63
CA ILE A 175 -8.66 14.11 17.10
C ILE A 175 -9.12 15.57 17.29
N ASN A 176 -10.15 15.97 16.53
CA ASN A 176 -10.82 17.27 16.59
C ASN A 176 -9.93 18.48 16.29
N ILE A 177 -8.80 18.26 15.61
CA ILE A 177 -7.95 19.30 15.06
C ILE A 177 -7.63 18.99 13.60
N GLN A 178 -7.49 20.02 12.76
CA GLN A 178 -7.09 19.84 11.38
C GLN A 178 -5.64 19.34 11.33
N GLN A 179 -5.44 18.27 10.56
CA GLN A 179 -4.17 17.62 10.34
C GLN A 179 -3.70 17.90 8.92
N VAL A 180 -2.41 18.14 8.79
CA VAL A 180 -1.69 18.15 7.52
C VAL A 180 -0.68 17.01 7.56
N HIS A 181 -0.67 16.18 6.53
CA HIS A 181 0.28 15.08 6.37
C HIS A 181 0.78 15.02 4.94
N VAL A 182 2.09 15.20 4.77
CA VAL A 182 2.75 15.17 3.46
C VAL A 182 3.36 13.80 3.27
N VAL A 183 2.93 13.09 2.23
CA VAL A 183 3.58 11.84 1.80
C VAL A 183 4.80 12.23 0.97
N GLN A 184 5.97 11.75 1.39
CA GLN A 184 7.20 11.97 0.62
C GLN A 184 7.20 11.03 -0.59
N MET A 185 7.45 11.60 -1.76
CA MET A 185 7.51 10.90 -3.03
C MET A 185 8.82 11.27 -3.73
N SER A 186 9.46 10.29 -4.34
CA SER A 186 10.66 10.49 -5.13
C SER A 186 10.60 9.58 -6.34
N ASP A 187 11.29 9.98 -7.40
CA ASP A 187 11.40 9.20 -8.60
C ASP A 187 12.82 9.30 -9.18
N PHE A 188 13.27 8.24 -9.83
CA PHE A 188 14.65 8.11 -10.29
C PHE A 188 14.88 8.76 -11.66
N ASP A 189 13.82 9.00 -12.45
CA ASP A 189 13.92 9.51 -13.81
C ASP A 189 14.03 11.06 -13.88
N GLY A 190 14.07 11.71 -12.71
CA GLY A 190 14.59 13.07 -12.43
C GLY A 190 13.87 14.26 -13.08
N THR A 191 13.08 13.99 -14.12
CA THR A 191 12.34 14.94 -14.95
C THR A 191 10.84 14.72 -14.88
N ASP A 192 10.42 13.60 -14.30
CA ASP A 192 9.02 13.23 -14.22
C ASP A 192 8.28 14.06 -13.17
N ILE A 193 7.03 14.37 -13.48
CA ILE A 193 6.12 15.08 -12.61
C ILE A 193 5.37 14.07 -11.76
N LEU A 194 5.59 14.13 -10.46
CA LEU A 194 4.89 13.28 -9.50
C LEU A 194 3.57 13.93 -9.07
N ARG A 195 2.53 13.12 -9.06
CA ARG A 195 1.22 13.47 -8.51
C ARG A 195 0.74 12.30 -7.69
N CYS A 196 -0.18 12.57 -6.77
CA CYS A 196 -0.92 11.50 -6.15
C CYS A 196 -2.41 11.79 -6.11
N ARG A 197 -3.17 10.72 -6.05
CA ARG A 197 -4.63 10.76 -5.91
C ARG A 197 -5.08 9.72 -4.90
N PHE A 198 -6.30 9.86 -4.41
CA PHE A 198 -6.94 8.74 -3.75
C PHE A 198 -7.08 7.57 -4.72
N ALA A 199 -6.84 6.36 -4.23
CA ALA A 199 -7.16 5.13 -4.93
C ALA A 199 -8.68 5.07 -5.19
N THR A 200 -9.07 4.47 -6.31
CA THR A 200 -10.46 4.42 -6.76
C THR A 200 -10.90 3.00 -7.10
N ALA A 201 -12.20 2.74 -7.01
CA ALA A 201 -12.75 1.43 -7.34
C ALA A 201 -12.87 1.17 -8.85
N SER A 202 -12.91 2.23 -9.66
CA SER A 202 -13.07 2.18 -11.11
C SER A 202 -12.60 3.49 -11.75
N SER A 203 -12.61 3.55 -13.09
CA SER A 203 -12.19 4.74 -13.87
C SER A 203 -10.77 5.23 -13.57
N ASN A 204 -9.86 4.28 -13.38
CA ASN A 204 -8.43 4.51 -13.18
C ASN A 204 -7.60 3.76 -14.23
N PHE A 205 -6.31 4.10 -14.30
CA PHE A 205 -5.37 3.51 -15.24
C PHE A 205 -4.97 2.07 -14.92
N ASN A 206 -5.22 1.61 -13.70
CA ASN A 206 -5.06 0.20 -13.33
C ASN A 206 -6.21 -0.67 -13.88
N GLY A 207 -7.31 -0.08 -14.36
CA GLY A 207 -8.47 -0.83 -14.86
C GLY A 207 -9.06 -1.78 -13.80
N ALA A 208 -8.91 -1.46 -12.52
CA ALA A 208 -9.18 -2.35 -11.41
C ALA A 208 -9.63 -1.60 -10.16
N ASN A 209 -10.12 -2.33 -9.16
CA ASN A 209 -10.40 -1.77 -7.85
C ASN A 209 -9.12 -1.63 -7.03
N GLU A 210 -8.64 -0.40 -6.85
CA GLU A 210 -7.34 -0.09 -6.23
C GLU A 210 -7.38 0.01 -4.70
N CYS A 211 -8.55 -0.12 -4.08
CA CYS A 211 -8.75 0.12 -2.65
C CYS A 211 -9.85 -0.75 -2.02
N ASP A 212 -10.76 -1.31 -2.80
CA ASP A 212 -11.88 -2.10 -2.33
C ASP A 212 -12.74 -1.34 -1.29
N GLY A 213 -12.90 -1.85 -0.08
CA GLY A 213 -13.74 -1.26 0.97
C GLY A 213 -13.19 0.03 1.58
N VAL A 214 -11.97 0.44 1.22
CA VAL A 214 -11.27 1.59 1.85
C VAL A 214 -10.96 2.75 0.91
N CYS A 215 -11.66 2.81 -0.22
CA CYS A 215 -11.61 3.98 -1.07
C CYS A 215 -12.10 5.22 -0.31
N ASN A 216 -11.28 6.27 -0.23
CA ASN A 216 -11.57 7.50 0.52
C ASN A 216 -11.93 7.25 2.02
N ALA A 217 -11.27 6.29 2.67
CA ALA A 217 -11.58 5.89 4.05
C ALA A 217 -11.10 6.87 5.15
N ILE A 218 -10.75 8.11 4.78
CA ILE A 218 -10.51 9.22 5.71
C ILE A 218 -11.65 10.23 5.53
N PRO A 219 -12.63 10.26 6.45
CA PRO A 219 -13.80 11.13 6.29
C PRO A 219 -13.43 12.61 6.13
N GLY A 220 -13.96 13.24 5.09
CA GLY A 220 -13.76 14.66 4.82
C GLY A 220 -12.33 15.06 4.45
N ALA A 221 -11.46 14.09 4.15
CA ALA A 221 -10.11 14.39 3.71
C ALA A 221 -10.09 15.06 2.33
N SER A 222 -9.18 16.00 2.16
CA SER A 222 -8.81 16.59 0.87
C SER A 222 -7.35 16.26 0.58
N LEU A 223 -7.01 16.21 -0.70
CA LEU A 223 -5.68 15.87 -1.18
C LEU A 223 -5.19 16.92 -2.17
N ILE A 224 -4.04 17.52 -1.86
CA ILE A 224 -3.29 18.36 -2.79
C ILE A 224 -2.41 17.41 -3.61
N GLN A 225 -2.79 17.19 -4.86
CA GLN A 225 -2.23 16.12 -5.69
C GLN A 225 -0.75 16.32 -6.03
N ASP A 226 -0.35 17.56 -6.33
CA ASP A 226 1.01 17.88 -6.83
C ASP A 226 2.13 17.67 -5.81
N ASN A 227 1.81 17.63 -4.51
CA ASN A 227 2.81 17.41 -3.45
C ASN A 227 2.36 16.35 -2.44
N CYS A 228 1.33 15.59 -2.79
CA CYS A 228 0.72 14.55 -1.96
C CYS A 228 0.46 14.94 -0.50
N THR A 229 -0.17 16.10 -0.32
CA THR A 229 -0.53 16.60 1.02
C THR A 229 -1.99 16.29 1.34
N LEU A 230 -2.21 15.44 2.34
CA LEU A 230 -3.51 15.16 2.93
C LEU A 230 -3.86 16.22 3.97
N VAL A 231 -5.05 16.78 3.85
CA VAL A 231 -5.63 17.69 4.85
C VAL A 231 -6.96 17.11 5.33
N PHE A 232 -7.07 16.81 6.62
CA PHE A 232 -8.20 16.07 7.19
C PHE A 232 -8.40 16.37 8.68
N THR A 233 -9.49 15.91 9.27
CA THR A 233 -9.71 15.95 10.72
C THR A 233 -10.24 14.59 11.17
N LEU A 234 -9.57 13.96 12.14
CA LEU A 234 -10.10 12.74 12.76
C LEU A 234 -11.04 13.10 13.89
N THR A 235 -12.18 12.42 14.00
CA THR A 235 -13.22 12.72 15.00
C THR A 235 -13.45 11.59 16.00
N TYR A 236 -12.95 10.38 15.72
CA TYR A 236 -13.17 9.19 16.55
C TYR A 236 -11.88 8.81 17.30
N PRO A 237 -11.87 8.86 18.65
CA PRO A 237 -10.74 8.36 19.42
C PRO A 237 -10.68 6.83 19.38
N GLY A 238 -9.48 6.28 19.33
CA GLY A 238 -9.27 4.84 19.40
C GLY A 238 -9.61 4.08 18.12
N VAL A 239 -9.87 4.77 17.02
CA VAL A 239 -10.26 4.18 15.73
C VAL A 239 -9.23 4.55 14.67
N TYR A 240 -9.06 3.66 13.68
CA TYR A 240 -8.16 3.89 12.55
C TYR A 240 -8.91 4.51 11.35
N ALA A 241 -8.26 5.40 10.61
CA ALA A 241 -8.67 5.81 9.28
C ALA A 241 -7.64 5.32 8.27
N ALA A 242 -8.09 4.69 7.19
CA ALA A 242 -7.18 4.14 6.18
C ALA A 242 -6.90 5.16 5.07
N ALA A 243 -5.62 5.37 4.77
CA ALA A 243 -5.19 6.08 3.59
C ALA A 243 -4.92 5.05 2.48
N ALA A 244 -5.59 5.20 1.34
CA ALA A 244 -5.32 4.44 0.13
C ALA A 244 -5.06 5.43 -1.00
N LEU A 245 -3.79 5.53 -1.41
CA LEU A 245 -3.32 6.47 -2.41
C LEU A 245 -2.72 5.73 -3.61
N GLN A 246 -2.75 6.39 -4.75
CA GLN A 246 -1.97 6.04 -5.93
C GLN A 246 -0.98 7.17 -6.19
N ILE A 247 0.30 6.82 -6.23
CA ILE A 247 1.40 7.70 -6.57
C ILE A 247 1.72 7.46 -8.03
N GLU A 248 1.62 8.51 -8.82
CA GLU A 248 1.69 8.46 -10.26
C GLU A 248 2.75 9.43 -10.75
N ASP A 249 3.50 8.99 -11.75
CA ASP A 249 4.52 9.77 -12.42
C ASP A 249 4.10 10.04 -13.87
N TYR A 250 4.43 11.24 -14.33
CA TYR A 250 4.01 11.78 -15.60
C TYR A 250 5.22 12.37 -16.31
N PHE A 251 5.38 12.04 -17.60
CA PHE A 251 6.53 12.53 -18.38
C PHE A 251 6.63 14.06 -18.42
N SER A 252 5.48 14.75 -18.34
CA SER A 252 5.42 16.21 -18.35
C SER A 252 4.23 16.71 -17.56
N SER A 253 4.22 18.00 -17.23
CA SER A 253 3.09 18.64 -16.55
C SER A 253 1.79 18.62 -17.36
N SER A 254 1.90 18.52 -18.69
CA SER A 254 0.77 18.43 -19.62
C SER A 254 0.24 17.01 -19.83
N SER A 255 0.99 15.99 -19.40
CA SER A 255 0.59 14.59 -19.57
C SER A 255 -0.64 14.27 -18.72
N THR A 256 -1.62 13.62 -19.34
CA THR A 256 -2.87 13.19 -18.67
C THR A 256 -2.89 11.70 -18.35
N THR A 257 -1.94 10.94 -18.90
CA THR A 257 -1.79 9.50 -18.66
C THR A 257 -0.50 9.28 -17.88
N PRO A 258 -0.55 8.65 -16.71
CA PRO A 258 0.64 8.35 -15.94
C PRO A 258 1.41 7.20 -16.57
N MET A 259 2.73 7.24 -16.42
CA MET A 259 3.62 6.19 -16.92
C MET A 259 3.59 4.98 -15.99
N SER A 260 3.50 5.20 -14.68
CA SER A 260 3.22 4.18 -13.68
C SER A 260 2.21 4.64 -12.63
N SER A 261 1.66 3.70 -11.87
CA SER A 261 0.73 3.95 -10.76
C SER A 261 1.09 3.01 -9.63
N VAL A 262 1.61 3.55 -8.54
CA VAL A 262 2.12 2.83 -7.38
C VAL A 262 1.15 3.00 -6.21
N PRO A 263 0.65 1.90 -5.61
CA PRO A 263 -0.23 1.98 -4.48
C PRO A 263 0.55 2.32 -3.21
N LEU A 264 -0.02 3.15 -2.35
CA LEU A 264 0.45 3.34 -0.98
C LEU A 264 -0.74 3.23 -0.03
N GLN A 265 -0.71 2.23 0.84
CA GLN A 265 -1.68 2.07 1.92
C GLN A 265 -1.02 2.16 3.28
N PHE A 266 -1.65 2.90 4.20
CA PHE A 266 -1.23 3.04 5.59
C PHE A 266 -2.40 3.55 6.45
N LEU A 267 -2.19 3.68 7.75
CA LEU A 267 -3.24 4.01 8.71
C LEU A 267 -2.94 5.31 9.45
N PHE A 268 -3.99 6.09 9.72
CA PHE A 268 -4.00 7.09 10.77
C PHE A 268 -4.72 6.54 11.99
N TYR A 269 -4.18 6.78 13.20
CA TYR A 269 -4.84 6.44 14.45
C TYR A 269 -5.23 7.70 15.21
N GLY A 270 -6.52 7.83 15.53
CA GLY A 270 -7.06 8.96 16.29
C GLY A 270 -6.84 8.79 17.78
N TYR A 271 -6.15 9.73 18.44
CA TYR A 271 -6.04 9.76 19.91
C TYR A 271 -6.66 11.04 20.50
N ALA A 272 -7.24 10.91 21.70
CA ALA A 272 -7.74 12.06 22.45
C ALA A 272 -6.58 12.84 23.08
N ALA A 273 -6.71 14.17 23.13
CA ALA A 273 -5.74 15.01 23.80
C ALA A 273 -5.54 14.55 25.26
N PRO A 274 -4.29 14.49 25.76
CA PRO A 274 -4.04 14.23 27.17
C PRO A 274 -4.75 15.26 28.06
N THR A 275 -5.30 14.82 29.18
CA THR A 275 -5.84 15.73 30.20
C THR A 275 -4.70 16.50 30.88
N GLY A 276 -4.84 17.82 31.03
CA GLY A 276 -3.84 18.66 31.72
C GLY A 276 -3.21 19.71 30.80
N SER A 277 -1.94 20.06 31.03
CA SER A 277 -1.23 21.14 30.33
C SER A 277 -0.59 20.75 28.99
N CYS A 278 -0.69 19.48 28.56
CA CYS A 278 -0.06 18.96 27.35
C CYS A 278 -1.09 18.66 26.24
N THR A 279 -2.00 19.61 25.97
CA THR A 279 -3.09 19.45 24.99
C THR A 279 -2.69 19.77 23.55
N THR A 280 -1.51 20.37 23.36
CA THR A 280 -0.99 20.75 22.05
C THR A 280 -0.01 19.68 21.56
N PRO A 281 -0.24 19.09 20.38
CA PRO A 281 0.72 18.15 19.79
C PRO A 281 2.09 18.81 19.58
N PRO A 282 3.18 18.04 19.72
CA PRO A 282 4.49 18.53 19.32
C PRO A 282 4.50 18.86 17.83
N ALA A 283 5.05 20.02 17.49
CA ALA A 283 5.27 20.46 16.11
C ALA A 283 6.77 20.56 15.84
N ILE A 284 7.20 20.07 14.68
CA ILE A 284 8.55 20.33 14.20
C ILE A 284 8.57 21.77 13.71
N ILE A 285 9.38 22.62 14.35
CA ILE A 285 9.57 24.02 13.98
C ILE A 285 10.92 24.11 13.27
N GLY A 286 10.90 24.32 11.95
CA GLY A 286 12.10 24.47 11.11
C GLY A 286 11.87 24.07 9.66
N ASN A 287 12.80 24.43 8.78
CA ASN A 287 12.78 23.97 7.38
C ASN A 287 13.24 22.51 7.33
N LEU A 288 12.33 21.60 7.03
CA LEU A 288 12.70 20.25 6.60
C LEU A 288 13.33 20.39 5.20
N PRO A 289 14.61 20.01 5.01
CA PRO A 289 15.17 19.97 3.67
C PRO A 289 14.45 18.87 2.90
N ASN A 290 13.58 19.28 1.97
CA ASN A 290 13.12 18.38 0.91
C ASN A 290 14.38 17.96 0.13
N ARG A 291 14.65 16.66 0.07
CA ARG A 291 15.73 16.12 -0.74
C ARG A 291 15.16 15.22 -1.80
#